data_AF-A0A1W9VK40-F1
#
_entry.id   AF-A0A1W9VK40-F1
#
_cell.length_a   1.000
_cell.length_b   1.000
_cell.length_c   1.000
_cell.angle_alpha   90.00
_cell.angle_beta   90.00
_cell.angle_gamma   90.00
#
_symmetry.space_group_name_H-M   'P 1'
#
loop_
_entity.id
_entity.type
_entity.pdbx_description
1 polymer ?
#
loop_
_entity_poly.entity_id
_entity_poly.type
_entity_poly.pdbx_seq_one_letter_code
_entity_poly.pdbx_strand_id
1 'polypeptide(L)' 'MWNILYTYLENDDEVLIPEIAFSVYDTITKLQGANPLRYKLNSDFSMDFDNLELMITKRTKFLVINSPNNPQI' A
#
# COMPACT_ATOMS: atom_id res chain seq x y z
N MET A 1 -8.26 0.52 -11.71
CA MET A 1 -7.43 0.41 -10.49
C MET A 1 -7.55 -0.98 -9.88
N TRP A 2 -8.72 -1.41 -9.41
CA TRP A 2 -8.94 -2.73 -8.81
C TRP A 2 -8.50 -3.90 -9.69
N ASN A 3 -8.78 -3.82 -10.99
CA ASN A 3 -8.41 -4.87 -11.94
C ASN A 3 -6.91 -5.16 -11.97
N ILE A 4 -6.04 -4.17 -11.70
CA ILE A 4 -4.59 -4.37 -11.66
C ILE A 4 -4.24 -5.23 -10.44
N LEU A 5 -4.77 -4.88 -9.27
CA LEU A 5 -4.56 -5.68 -8.06
C LEU A 5 -5.09 -7.11 -8.23
N TYR A 6 -6.28 -7.27 -8.80
CA TYR A 6 -6.86 -8.59 -9.11
C TYR A 6 -6.05 -9.41 -10.13
N THR A 7 -5.34 -8.76 -11.06
CA THR A 7 -4.61 -9.47 -12.12
C THR A 7 -3.26 -9.99 -11.64
N TYR A 8 -2.64 -9.31 -10.67
CA TYR A 8 -1.23 -9.51 -10.36
C TYR A 8 -0.94 -9.94 -8.92
N LEU A 9 -1.89 -9.80 -7.99
CA LEU A 9 -1.71 -10.28 -6.62
C LEU A 9 -1.95 -11.78 -6.55
N GLU A 10 -1.05 -12.45 -5.84
CA GLU A 10 -1.20 -13.83 -5.42
C GLU A 10 -1.28 -13.91 -3.89
N ASN A 11 -1.63 -15.09 -3.37
CA ASN A 11 -1.65 -15.33 -1.92
C ASN A 11 -0.28 -15.00 -1.31
N ASP A 12 -0.31 -14.36 -0.14
CA ASP A 12 0.85 -13.93 0.64
C ASP A 12 1.74 -12.86 -0.01
N ASP A 13 1.35 -12.28 -1.16
CA ASP A 13 2.02 -11.06 -1.67
C ASP A 13 1.85 -9.90 -0.69
N GLU A 14 2.80 -8.97 -0.67
CA GLU A 14 2.75 -7.78 0.18
C GLU A 14 2.43 -6.54 -0.66
N VAL A 15 1.52 -5.71 -0.15
CA VAL A 15 1.19 -4.41 -0.72
C VAL A 15 1.49 -3.34 0.32
N LEU A 16 2.43 -2.46 0.00
CA LEU A 16 2.78 -1.32 0.84
C LEU A 16 1.76 -0.19 0.60
N ILE A 17 1.05 0.22 1.64
CA ILE A 17 -0.04 1.22 1.59
C ILE A 17 0.29 2.32 2.61
N PRO A 18 0.11 3.62 2.28
CA PRO A 18 0.36 4.67 3.27
C PRO A 18 -0.60 4.52 4.45
N GLU A 19 -0.17 4.85 5.67
CA GLU A 19 -1.02 4.76 6.87
C GLU A 19 -2.31 5.61 6.74
N ILE A 20 -2.25 6.70 5.96
CA ILE A 20 -3.40 7.50 5.56
C ILE A 20 -3.66 7.28 4.07
N ALA A 21 -4.71 6.54 3.75
CA ALA A 21 -5.09 6.24 2.38
C ALA A 21 -6.57 5.87 2.28
N PHE A 22 -7.07 5.80 1.04
CA PHE A 22 -8.42 5.34 0.79
C PHE A 22 -8.53 3.86 1.18
N SER A 23 -9.43 3.53 2.11
CA SER A 23 -9.47 2.23 2.81
C SER A 23 -9.65 1.00 1.92
N VAL A 24 -10.13 1.20 0.69
CA VAL A 24 -10.36 0.15 -0.30
C VAL A 24 -9.07 -0.54 -0.78
N TYR A 25 -7.90 0.11 -0.68
CA TYR A 25 -6.62 -0.54 -0.99
C TYR A 25 -6.39 -1.77 -0.10
N ASP A 26 -6.66 -1.66 1.20
CA ASP A 26 -6.58 -2.78 2.14
C ASP A 26 -7.62 -3.84 1.84
N THR A 27 -8.86 -3.42 1.58
CA THR A 27 -9.97 -4.33 1.34
C THR A 27 -9.66 -5.24 0.15
N ILE A 28 -9.19 -4.67 -0.97
CA ILE A 28 -8.91 -5.46 -2.17
C ILE A 28 -7.67 -6.33 -2.01
N THR A 29 -6.64 -5.82 -1.32
CA THR A 29 -5.45 -6.62 -1.00
C THR A 29 -5.84 -7.86 -0.21
N LYS A 30 -6.64 -7.71 0.86
CA LYS A 30 -7.13 -8.83 1.68
C LYS A 30 -8.04 -9.77 0.90
N LEU A 31 -8.89 -9.24 0.03
CA LEU A 31 -9.77 -10.05 -0.84
C LEU A 31 -8.97 -10.93 -1.82
N GLN A 32 -7.70 -10.66 -2.06
CA GLN A 32 -6.81 -11.48 -2.88
C GLN A 32 -5.94 -12.46 -2.06
N GLY A 33 -6.13 -12.54 -0.74
CA GLY A 33 -5.26 -13.33 0.13
C GLY A 33 -3.85 -12.73 0.29
N ALA A 34 -3.67 -11.47 -0.11
CA ALA A 34 -2.43 -10.73 0.05
C ALA A 34 -2.43 -9.91 1.36
N ASN A 35 -1.25 -9.43 1.73
CA ASN A 35 -0.94 -8.77 2.99
C ASN A 35 -0.78 -7.25 2.78
N PRO A 36 -1.73 -6.42 3.23
CA PRO A 36 -1.53 -4.97 3.26
C PRO A 36 -0.62 -4.59 4.42
N LEU A 37 0.52 -3.96 4.13
CA LEU A 37 1.47 -3.44 5.10
C LEU A 37 1.44 -1.91 5.06
N ARG A 38 1.29 -1.28 6.23
CA ARG A 38 1.19 0.18 6.32
C ARG A 38 2.56 0.83 6.51
N TYR A 39 2.97 1.70 5.60
CA TYR A 39 4.17 2.53 5.75
C TYR A 39 3.82 3.90 6.35
N LYS A 40 4.76 4.46 7.10
CA LYS A 40 4.58 5.73 7.81
C LYS A 40 4.69 6.93 6.87
N LEU A 41 4.02 8.00 7.25
CA LEU A 41 4.21 9.30 6.62
C LEU A 41 5.01 10.22 7.55
N ASN A 42 5.70 11.18 6.96
CA ASN A 42 6.30 12.28 7.70
C ASN A 42 5.21 13.18 8.31
N SER A 43 5.59 14.10 9.19
CA SER A 43 4.66 15.04 9.82
C SER A 43 3.95 15.98 8.83
N ASP A 44 4.51 16.17 7.64
CA ASP A 44 3.92 16.93 6.54
C ASP A 44 3.12 16.06 5.55
N PHE A 45 2.85 14.80 5.92
CA PHE A 45 2.16 13.79 5.13
C PHE A 45 2.88 13.36 3.84
N SER A 46 4.15 13.75 3.67
CA SER A 46 5.01 13.18 2.62
C SER A 46 5.44 11.76 2.97
N MET A 47 5.91 11.01 1.97
CA MET A 47 6.38 9.64 2.18
C MET A 47 7.68 9.61 3.00
N ASP A 48 7.71 8.80 4.05
CA ASP A 48 8.93 8.46 4.79
C ASP A 48 9.70 7.37 4.00
N PHE A 49 10.63 7.80 3.16
CA PHE A 49 11.40 6.89 2.30
C PHE A 49 12.32 5.96 3.09
N ASP A 50 12.86 6.40 4.22
CA ASP A 50 13.73 5.58 5.06
C ASP A 50 12.93 4.42 5.69
N ASN A 51 11.72 4.72 6.18
CA ASN A 51 10.82 3.67 6.66
C ASN A 51 10.37 2.74 5.53
N LEU A 52 10.05 3.31 4.36
CA LEU A 52 9.57 2.55 3.22
C LEU A 52 10.61 1.56 2.70
N GLU A 53 11.88 1.95 2.60
CA GLU A 53 12.97 1.10 2.11
C GLU A 53 13.15 -0.15 2.99
N LEU A 54 13.04 0.01 4.31
CA LEU A 54 13.15 -1.10 5.28
C LEU A 54 11.98 -2.09 5.20
N MET A 55 10.84 -1.68 4.64
CA MET A 55 9.65 -2.52 4.52
C MET A 55 9.64 -3.37 3.25
N ILE A 56 10.46 -3.04 2.25
CA ILE A 56 10.48 -3.78 0.99
C ILE A 56 11.10 -5.16 1.22
N THR A 57 10.34 -6.20 0.90
CA THR A 57 10.80 -7.59 0.95
C THR A 57 10.72 -8.24 -0.43
N LYS A 58 11.16 -9.50 -0.53
CA LYS A 58 10.98 -10.31 -1.75
C LYS A 58 9.51 -10.59 -2.10
N ARG A 59 8.59 -10.38 -1.16
CA ARG A 59 7.14 -10.55 -1.33
C ARG A 59 6.44 -9.24 -1.67
N THR A 60 7.11 -8.09 -1.56
CA THR A 60 6.54 -6.80 -1.93
C THR A 60 6.26 -6.74 -3.42
N LYS A 61 4.96 -6.68 -3.76
CA LYS A 61 4.47 -6.71 -5.13
C LYS A 61 4.00 -5.34 -5.62
N PHE A 62 3.40 -4.57 -4.71
CA PHE A 62 2.87 -3.25 -5.03
C PHE A 62 3.21 -2.23 -3.96
N LEU A 63 3.45 -1.00 -4.40
CA LEU A 63 3.47 0.21 -3.58
C LEU A 63 2.30 1.09 -4.04
N VAL A 64 1.45 1.49 -3.08
CA VAL A 64 0.38 2.45 -3.33
C VAL A 64 0.89 3.86 -3.04
N ILE A 65 0.76 4.74 -4.03
CA ILE A 65 0.98 6.18 -3.89
C ILE A 65 -0.36 6.86 -4.12
N ASN A 66 -0.85 7.60 -3.12
CA ASN A 66 -2.15 8.24 -3.15
C ASN A 66 -1.97 9.77 -3.33
N SER A 67 -1.85 10.23 -4.57
CA SER A 67 -1.60 11.65 -4.89
C SER A 67 -2.51 12.16 -6.02
N PRO A 68 -3.30 13.23 -5.80
CA PRO A 68 -3.55 13.87 -4.50
C PRO A 68 -4.24 12.91 -3.51
N ASN A 69 -3.98 13.09 -2.22
CA ASN A 69 -4.42 12.13 -1.20
C ASN A 69 -5.95 12.11 -1.04
N ASN A 70 -6.48 10.93 -0.73
CA ASN A 70 -7.87 10.69 -0.36
C ASN A 70 -7.89 9.70 0.82
N PRO A 71 -8.37 10.07 2.02
CA PRO A 71 -8.99 11.35 2.37
C PRO A 71 -8.03 12.53 2.20
N GLN A 72 -8.58 13.71 1.91
CA GLN A 72 -7.78 14.94 1.94
C GLN A 72 -7.42 15.25 3.39
N ILE A 73 -6.14 15.53 3.61
CA ILE A 73 -5.56 15.99 4.87
C ILE A 73 -4.70 17.19 4.55
#